data_AF-A0A533S5W7-F1
#
_entry.id   AF-A0A533S5W7-F1
#
_cell.length_a   1.000
_cell.length_b   1.000
_cell.length_c   1.000
_cell.angle_alpha   90.00
_cell.angle_beta   90.00
_cell.angle_gamma   90.00
#
_symmetry.space_group_name_H-M   'P 1'
#
loop_
_entity.id
_entity.type
_entity.pdbx_description
1 polymer ?
#
loop_
_entity_poly.entity_id
_entity_poly.type
_entity_poly.pdbx_seq_one_letter_code
_entity_poly.pdbx_strand_id
1 'polypeptide(L)'
;MLWDITKDPMINVYDENFQTTGEKKVVEPWVIELAQEGMREVVVDGTASIQFDGFNIPSAGKTGTAEYCDDVASKAGLCISGSWPAHAWYVGYAPYDNPEIAVVAFIYNGDEGSKIAAPVVRKVMEAYFQMKAGEEPVAQP
;
A
#
# COMPACT_ATOMS: atom_id res chain seq x y z
N MET A 1 -18.61 -3.89 14.37
CA MET A 1 -18.55 -2.44 14.08
C MET A 1 -17.14 -2.17 13.59
N LEU A 2 -16.97 -1.71 12.34
CA LEU A 2 -15.65 -1.26 11.90
C LEU A 2 -15.30 -0.02 12.73
N TRP A 3 -14.19 -0.08 13.44
CA TRP A 3 -13.63 1.09 14.10
C TRP A 3 -13.11 2.04 13.02
N ASP A 4 -13.45 3.32 13.14
CA ASP A 4 -13.15 4.36 12.16
C ASP A 4 -12.44 5.49 12.88
N ILE A 5 -11.13 5.60 12.66
CA ILE A 5 -10.27 6.60 13.31
C ILE A 5 -10.70 8.04 13.00
N THR A 6 -11.46 8.27 11.92
CA THR A 6 -11.95 9.61 11.56
C THR A 6 -13.23 9.98 12.32
N LYS A 7 -13.88 9.02 12.99
CA LYS A 7 -15.13 9.21 13.76
C LYS A 7 -14.96 8.93 15.25
N ASP A 8 -14.18 7.91 15.59
CA ASP A 8 -13.76 7.55 16.95
C ASP A 8 -12.22 7.56 16.97
N PRO A 9 -11.59 8.75 17.09
CA PRO A 9 -10.15 8.94 16.95
C PRO A 9 -9.40 8.45 18.19
N MET A 10 -9.68 7.24 18.66
CA MET A 10 -9.15 6.69 19.91
C MET A 10 -8.40 5.40 19.64
N ILE A 11 -7.11 5.36 19.98
CA ILE A 11 -6.29 4.15 19.88
C ILE A 11 -5.95 3.60 21.25
N ASN A 12 -5.79 2.27 21.34
CA ASN A 12 -5.32 1.63 22.56
C ASN A 12 -3.86 2.00 22.82
N VAL A 13 -3.52 2.24 24.08
CA VAL A 13 -2.13 2.32 24.53
C VAL A 13 -1.65 0.89 24.79
N TYR A 14 -0.43 0.60 24.31
CA TYR A 14 0.21 -0.70 24.46
C TYR A 14 1.41 -0.56 25.41
N ASP A 15 1.62 -1.59 26.23
CA ASP A 15 2.81 -1.70 27.06
C ASP A 15 4.03 -2.22 26.24
N GLU A 16 5.16 -2.40 26.92
CA GLU A 16 6.40 -2.90 26.32
C GLU A 16 6.30 -4.33 25.74
N ASN A 17 5.25 -5.08 26.10
CA ASN A 17 4.99 -6.45 25.63
C ASN A 17 3.87 -6.49 24.58
N PHE A 18 3.51 -5.33 24.01
CA PHE A 18 2.42 -5.17 23.04
C PHE A 18 1.04 -5.63 23.56
N GLN A 19 0.84 -5.59 24.89
CA GLN A 19 -0.47 -5.83 25.49
C GLN A 19 -1.20 -4.50 25.70
N THR A 20 -2.53 -4.50 25.55
CA THR A 20 -3.32 -3.27 25.77
C THR A 20 -3.35 -2.91 27.24
N THR A 21 -3.06 -1.66 27.59
CA THR A 21 -3.13 -1.18 28.99
C THR A 21 -4.56 -0.97 29.48
N GLY A 22 -5.55 -1.03 28.58
CA GLY A 22 -6.93 -0.63 28.83
C GLY A 22 -7.16 0.88 28.70
N GLU A 23 -6.09 1.66 28.57
CA GLU A 23 -6.17 3.09 28.29
C GLU A 23 -6.30 3.36 26.80
N LYS A 24 -6.99 4.44 26.46
CA LYS A 24 -7.11 4.94 25.09
C LYS A 24 -6.61 6.37 25.04
N LYS A 25 -5.95 6.72 23.93
CA LYS A 25 -5.54 8.10 23.64
C LYS A 25 -6.23 8.61 22.38
N VAL A 26 -6.56 9.90 22.40
CA VAL A 26 -7.05 10.62 21.23
C VAL A 26 -5.92 10.73 20.21
N VAL A 27 -6.21 10.43 18.96
CA VAL A 27 -5.37 10.69 17.80
C VAL A 27 -5.82 12.03 17.24
N GLU A 28 -4.96 13.03 17.35
CA GLU A 28 -5.24 14.33 16.78
C GLU A 28 -5.39 14.23 15.24
N PRO A 29 -6.31 14.99 14.61
CA PRO A 29 -6.57 14.91 13.17
C PRO A 29 -5.31 15.02 12.30
N TRP A 30 -4.38 15.92 12.68
CA TRP A 30 -3.14 16.14 11.95
C TRP A 30 -2.27 14.88 11.82
N VAL A 31 -2.40 13.91 12.73
CA VAL A 31 -1.65 12.65 12.65
C VAL A 31 -2.09 11.82 11.46
N ILE A 32 -3.40 11.80 11.18
CA ILE A 32 -3.96 11.10 10.02
C ILE A 32 -3.64 11.87 8.74
N GLU A 33 -3.79 13.20 8.77
CA GLU A 33 -3.42 14.07 7.64
C GLU A 33 -1.94 13.88 7.26
N LEU A 34 -1.04 13.86 8.24
CA LEU A 34 0.39 13.66 7.99
C LEU A 34 0.70 12.24 7.45
N ALA A 35 -0.04 11.22 7.90
CA ALA A 35 0.10 9.88 7.35
C ALA A 35 -0.38 9.81 5.89
N GLN A 36 -1.49 10.48 5.58
CA GLN A 36 -2.01 10.59 4.21
C GLN A 36 -1.03 11.35 3.32
N GLU A 37 -0.49 12.48 3.79
CA GLU A 37 0.53 13.27 3.10
C GLU A 37 1.78 12.42 2.84
N GLY A 38 2.28 11.70 3.84
CA GLY A 38 3.41 10.78 3.66
C GLY A 38 3.15 9.69 2.61
N MET A 39 1.93 9.14 2.56
CA MET A 39 1.54 8.20 1.50
C MET A 39 1.38 8.87 0.13
N ARG A 40 1.01 10.14 0.09
CA ARG A 40 0.93 10.93 -1.15
C ARG A 40 2.32 11.16 -1.72
N GLU A 41 3.28 11.54 -0.88
CA GLU A 41 4.66 11.80 -1.30
C GLU A 41 5.34 10.57 -1.90
N VAL A 42 4.99 9.35 -1.49
CA VAL A 42 5.46 8.11 -2.13
C VAL A 42 5.15 8.08 -3.63
N VAL A 43 4.01 8.63 -4.03
CA VAL A 43 3.51 8.65 -5.40
C VAL A 43 3.99 9.89 -6.16
N VAL A 44 4.17 11.02 -5.48
CA VAL A 44 4.56 12.29 -6.12
C VAL A 44 6.06 12.35 -6.39
N ASP A 45 6.89 12.08 -5.38
CA ASP A 45 8.36 12.21 -5.45
C ASP A 45 9.10 11.03 -4.81
N GLY A 46 8.36 9.99 -4.40
CA GLY A 46 8.92 8.84 -3.69
C GLY A 46 9.13 7.62 -4.56
N THR A 47 9.13 6.47 -3.90
CA THR A 47 9.46 5.16 -4.49
C THR A 47 8.50 4.71 -5.59
N ALA A 48 7.29 5.27 -5.68
CA ALA A 48 6.28 4.91 -6.67
C ALA A 48 6.11 5.95 -7.79
N SER A 49 6.85 7.07 -7.73
CA SER A 49 6.74 8.19 -8.68
C SER A 49 6.80 7.76 -10.15
N ILE A 50 7.83 7.02 -10.53
CA ILE A 50 7.99 6.51 -11.91
C ILE A 50 6.80 5.63 -12.33
N GLN A 51 6.30 4.78 -11.43
CA GLN A 51 5.23 3.86 -11.79
C GLN A 51 3.86 4.52 -11.86
N PHE A 52 3.65 5.66 -11.20
CA PHE A 52 2.41 6.42 -11.24
C PHE A 52 2.50 7.65 -12.16
N ASP A 53 3.60 7.84 -12.87
CA ASP A 53 3.73 8.91 -13.86
C ASP A 53 2.63 8.83 -14.93
N GLY A 54 1.98 9.97 -15.22
CA GLY A 54 0.83 10.05 -16.11
C GLY A 54 -0.49 9.46 -15.58
N PHE A 55 -0.54 9.00 -14.33
CA PHE A 55 -1.81 8.63 -13.69
C PHE A 55 -2.55 9.88 -13.20
N ASN A 56 -3.63 10.25 -13.90
CA ASN A 56 -4.29 11.55 -13.71
C ASN A 56 -5.22 11.64 -12.49
N ILE A 57 -5.49 10.53 -11.81
CA ILE A 57 -6.27 10.55 -10.58
C ILE A 57 -5.28 10.67 -9.41
N PRO A 58 -5.35 11.74 -8.60
CA PRO A 58 -4.49 11.87 -7.44
C PRO A 58 -4.61 10.64 -6.55
N SER A 59 -3.56 9.84 -6.39
CA SER A 59 -3.54 8.68 -5.48
C SER A 59 -2.53 8.88 -4.35
N ALA A 60 -2.59 8.00 -3.35
CA ALA A 60 -1.59 7.85 -2.31
C ALA A 60 -1.35 6.37 -2.05
N GLY A 61 -0.14 6.02 -1.61
CA GLY A 61 0.20 4.62 -1.39
C GLY A 61 1.51 4.41 -0.67
N LYS A 62 1.89 3.13 -0.53
CA LYS A 62 3.14 2.72 0.09
C LYS A 62 3.68 1.45 -0.54
N THR A 63 4.95 1.49 -0.91
CA THR A 63 5.71 0.31 -1.35
C THR A 63 6.16 -0.54 -0.16
N GLY A 64 6.25 -1.86 -0.36
CA GLY A 64 6.90 -2.79 0.56
C GLY A 64 7.74 -3.82 -0.20
N THR A 65 8.94 -4.08 0.32
CA THR A 65 9.85 -5.12 -0.16
C THR A 65 10.31 -5.87 1.08
N ALA A 66 9.98 -7.15 1.18
CA ALA A 66 10.26 -7.95 2.37
C ALA A 66 11.01 -9.22 1.98
N GLU A 67 12.27 -9.32 2.40
CA GLU A 67 13.06 -10.54 2.24
C GLU A 67 12.40 -11.70 3.00
N TYR A 68 12.50 -12.90 2.46
CA TYR A 68 11.90 -14.09 3.06
C TYR A 68 12.73 -15.35 2.78
N CYS A 69 12.60 -16.33 3.67
CA CYS A 69 13.06 -17.70 3.43
C CYS A 69 12.07 -18.66 4.11
N ASP A 70 11.07 -19.10 3.35
CA ASP A 70 10.10 -20.10 3.78
C ASP A 70 10.51 -21.50 3.28
N ASP A 71 9.70 -22.51 3.57
CA ASP A 71 10.00 -23.89 3.17
C ASP A 71 9.93 -24.10 1.65
N VAL A 72 9.09 -23.33 0.95
CA VAL A 72 8.94 -23.36 -0.52
C VAL A 72 10.19 -22.81 -1.20
N ALA A 73 10.64 -21.61 -0.82
CA ALA A 73 11.85 -20.98 -1.33
C ALA A 73 13.11 -21.78 -0.97
N SER A 74 13.16 -22.36 0.24
CA SER A 74 14.27 -23.21 0.66
C SER A 74 14.38 -24.47 -0.20
N LYS A 75 13.26 -25.18 -0.44
CA LYS A 75 13.22 -26.35 -1.34
C LYS A 75 13.59 -26.01 -2.79
N ALA A 76 13.28 -24.77 -3.22
CA ALA A 76 13.66 -24.25 -4.53
C ALA A 76 15.12 -23.76 -4.61
N GLY A 77 15.88 -23.79 -3.52
CA GLY A 77 17.27 -23.33 -3.48
C GLY A 77 17.44 -21.82 -3.54
N LEU A 78 16.39 -21.04 -3.22
CA LEU A 78 16.41 -19.58 -3.30
C LEU A 78 16.97 -18.90 -2.04
N CYS A 79 16.99 -19.60 -0.90
CA CYS A 79 17.46 -19.05 0.38
C CYS A 79 19.00 -18.93 0.45
N ILE A 80 19.57 -17.95 -0.24
CA ILE A 80 21.01 -17.67 -0.25
C ILE A 80 21.31 -16.56 0.76
N SER A 81 22.13 -16.85 1.78
CA SER A 81 22.49 -15.86 2.80
C SER A 81 23.06 -14.58 2.17
N GLY A 82 22.50 -13.42 2.54
CA GLY A 82 22.87 -12.11 1.97
C GLY A 82 22.25 -11.81 0.59
N SER A 83 21.39 -12.70 0.08
CA SER A 83 20.68 -12.55 -1.19
C SER A 83 19.36 -13.32 -1.15
N TRP A 84 18.59 -13.14 -0.06
CA TRP A 84 17.28 -13.77 0.05
C TRP A 84 16.32 -13.20 -0.99
N PRO A 85 15.38 -14.02 -1.49
CA PRO A 85 14.32 -13.51 -2.33
C PRO A 85 13.44 -12.55 -1.52
N ALA A 86 12.74 -11.65 -2.21
CA ALA A 86 11.80 -10.73 -1.58
C ALA A 86 10.39 -10.88 -2.13
N HIS A 87 9.42 -10.59 -1.29
CA HIS A 87 8.04 -10.34 -1.70
C HIS A 87 7.86 -8.87 -2.09
N ALA A 88 7.08 -8.63 -3.13
CA ALA A 88 6.69 -7.30 -3.53
C ALA A 88 5.28 -6.96 -3.01
N TRP A 89 5.18 -5.83 -2.34
CA TRP A 89 3.93 -5.28 -1.83
C TRP A 89 3.71 -3.86 -2.34
N TYR A 90 2.45 -3.54 -2.61
CA TYR A 90 2.00 -2.17 -2.72
C TYR A 90 0.58 -2.06 -2.20
N VAL A 91 0.33 -1.05 -1.38
CA VAL A 91 -1.02 -0.62 -1.02
C VAL A 91 -1.22 0.81 -1.50
N GLY A 92 -2.37 1.10 -2.09
CA GLY A 92 -2.72 2.47 -2.44
C GLY A 92 -4.23 2.69 -2.43
N TYR A 93 -4.61 3.96 -2.35
CA TYR A 93 -5.99 4.40 -2.50
C TYR A 93 -6.09 5.63 -3.42
N ALA A 94 -7.27 5.82 -3.98
CA ALA A 94 -7.57 6.94 -4.87
C ALA A 94 -9.08 7.26 -4.87
N PRO A 95 -9.48 8.53 -5.12
CA PRO A 95 -8.64 9.73 -5.10
C PRO A 95 -8.02 10.02 -3.72
N TYR A 96 -6.98 10.85 -3.67
CA TYR A 96 -6.25 11.19 -2.44
C TYR A 96 -7.14 11.88 -1.41
N ASP A 97 -7.85 12.94 -1.81
CA ASP A 97 -8.64 13.77 -0.90
C ASP A 97 -9.99 13.14 -0.52
N ASN A 98 -10.57 12.32 -1.40
CA ASN A 98 -11.85 11.65 -1.18
C ASN A 98 -11.79 10.20 -1.69
N PRO A 99 -11.18 9.27 -0.94
CA PRO A 99 -10.91 7.92 -1.40
C PRO A 99 -12.18 7.13 -1.75
N GLU A 100 -12.18 6.49 -2.92
CA GLU A 100 -13.29 5.66 -3.41
C GLU A 100 -12.90 4.18 -3.51
N ILE A 101 -11.61 3.91 -3.75
CA ILE A 101 -11.06 2.56 -3.84
C ILE A 101 -9.72 2.48 -3.09
N ALA A 102 -9.50 1.38 -2.40
CA ALA A 102 -8.21 0.96 -1.88
C ALA A 102 -7.84 -0.40 -2.48
N VAL A 103 -6.59 -0.55 -2.92
CA VAL A 103 -6.08 -1.76 -3.58
C VAL A 103 -4.78 -2.17 -2.91
N VAL A 104 -4.65 -3.46 -2.63
CA VAL A 104 -3.41 -4.07 -2.16
C VAL A 104 -2.99 -5.13 -3.17
N ALA A 105 -1.74 -5.08 -3.62
CA ALA A 105 -1.11 -6.15 -4.39
C ALA A 105 0.02 -6.77 -3.57
N PHE A 106 0.02 -8.09 -3.54
CA PHE A 106 1.08 -8.92 -2.99
C PHE A 106 1.55 -9.90 -4.06
N ILE A 107 2.85 -9.92 -4.30
CA ILE A 107 3.48 -10.84 -5.24
C ILE A 107 4.53 -11.65 -4.48
N TYR A 108 4.24 -12.94 -4.35
CA TYR A 108 5.20 -13.91 -3.84
C TYR A 108 6.41 -13.98 -4.77
N ASN A 109 7.61 -13.98 -4.20
CA ASN A 109 8.87 -13.89 -4.95
C ASN A 109 8.91 -12.73 -5.97
N GLY A 110 8.31 -11.59 -5.61
CA GLY A 110 8.14 -10.44 -6.49
C GLY A 110 9.27 -9.41 -6.47
N ASP A 111 10.37 -9.67 -5.77
CA ASP A 111 11.49 -8.73 -5.62
C ASP A 111 11.03 -7.36 -5.08
N GLU A 112 11.06 -6.29 -5.88
CA GLU A 112 10.78 -4.93 -5.42
C GLU A 112 9.30 -4.51 -5.55
N GLY A 113 8.71 -4.05 -4.43
CA GLY A 113 7.33 -3.56 -4.37
C GLY A 113 7.02 -2.42 -5.36
N SER A 114 7.96 -1.50 -5.56
CA SER A 114 7.78 -0.41 -6.51
C SER A 114 7.68 -0.94 -7.95
N LYS A 115 8.56 -1.85 -8.37
CA LYS A 115 8.66 -2.30 -9.77
C LYS A 115 7.60 -3.31 -10.14
N ILE A 116 7.18 -4.15 -9.20
CA ILE A 116 6.30 -5.29 -9.48
C ILE A 116 4.88 -5.08 -8.97
N ALA A 117 4.71 -4.66 -7.71
CA ALA A 117 3.38 -4.53 -7.12
C ALA A 117 2.68 -3.21 -7.47
N ALA A 118 3.40 -2.10 -7.51
CA ALA A 118 2.82 -0.79 -7.79
C ALA A 118 2.14 -0.70 -9.17
N PRO A 119 2.71 -1.23 -10.27
CA PRO A 119 2.05 -1.21 -11.58
C PRO A 119 0.76 -2.04 -11.62
N VAL A 120 0.69 -3.13 -10.85
CA VAL A 120 -0.54 -3.94 -10.73
C VAL A 120 -1.63 -3.09 -10.08
N VAL A 121 -1.32 -2.41 -8.97
CA VAL A 121 -2.27 -1.53 -8.29
C VAL A 121 -2.71 -0.38 -9.19
N ARG A 122 -1.77 0.26 -9.90
CA ARG A 122 -2.09 1.31 -10.89
C ARG A 122 -3.08 0.81 -11.93
N LYS A 123 -2.85 -0.33 -12.57
CA LYS A 123 -3.75 -0.87 -13.60
C LYS A 123 -5.15 -1.15 -13.07
N VAL A 124 -5.27 -1.64 -11.83
CA VAL A 124 -6.58 -1.84 -11.19
C VAL A 124 -7.29 -0.51 -10.96
N MET A 125 -6.58 0.52 -10.49
CA MET A 125 -7.15 1.86 -10.31
C MET A 125 -7.55 2.49 -11.65
N GLU A 126 -6.70 2.38 -12.68
CA GLU A 126 -7.02 2.83 -14.05
C GLU A 126 -8.31 2.19 -14.56
N ALA A 127 -8.42 0.85 -14.47
CA ALA A 127 -9.62 0.13 -14.86
C ALA A 127 -10.86 0.58 -14.07
N TYR A 128 -10.73 0.77 -12.76
CA TYR A 128 -11.82 1.25 -11.91
C TYR A 128 -12.35 2.62 -12.37
N PHE A 129 -11.45 3.59 -12.61
CA PHE A 129 -11.86 4.94 -13.03
C PHE A 129 -12.33 5.02 -14.48
N GLN A 130 -11.77 4.19 -15.39
CA GLN A 130 -12.28 4.05 -16.76
C GLN A 130 -13.72 3.53 -16.76
N MET A 131 -13.99 2.45 -16.03
CA MET A 131 -15.35 1.90 -15.89
C MET A 131 -16.31 2.92 -15.27
N LYS A 132 -15.85 3.69 -14.28
CA LYS A 132 -16.65 4.75 -13.66
C LYS A 132 -16.98 5.89 -14.65
N ALA A 133 -16.05 6.22 -15.55
CA ALA A 133 -16.26 7.21 -16.59
C ALA A 133 -17.16 6.71 -17.75
N GLY A 134 -17.54 5.43 -17.76
CA GLY A 134 -18.26 4.81 -18.86
C GLY A 134 -17.38 4.52 -20.07
N GLU A 135 -16.06 4.48 -19.87
CA GLU A 135 -15.09 4.10 -20.90
C GLU A 135 -14.92 2.57 -20.91
N GLU A 136 -14.91 1.98 -22.10
CA GLU A 136 -14.53 0.57 -22.25
C GLU A 136 -13.08 0.37 -21.81
N PRO A 137 -12.76 -0.66 -21.00
CA PRO A 137 -11.39 -0.91 -20.58
C PRO A 137 -10.47 -1.08 -21.79
N VAL A 138 -9.42 -0.27 -21.89
CA VAL A 138 -8.44 -0.41 -22.95
C VAL A 138 -7.63 -1.68 -22.69
N ALA A 139 -7.90 -2.75 -23.43
CA ALA A 139 -7.07 -3.94 -23.42
C ALA A 139 -5.64 -3.55 -23.84
N GLN A 140 -4.69 -3.66 -22.91
CA GLN A 140 -3.28 -3.44 -23.22
C GLN A 140 -2.75 -4.63 -24.06
N PRO A 141 -1.93 -4.38 -25.10
CA PRO A 141 -1.35 -5.42 -25.94
C PRO A 141 -0.38 -6.33 -25.16
#